data_AF-A0A4Q2UPW4-F1
#
_entry.id   AF-A0A4Q2UPW4-F1
#
_cell.length_a   1.000
_cell.length_b   1.000
_cell.length_c   1.000
_cell.angle_alpha   90.00
_cell.angle_beta   90.00
_cell.angle_gamma   90.00
#
_symmetry.space_group_name_H-M   'P 1'
#
loop_
_entity.id
_entity.type
_entity.pdbx_description
1 polymer ?
#
loop_
_entity_poly.entity_id
_entity_poly.type
_entity_poly.pdbx_seq_one_letter_code
_entity_poly.pdbx_strand_id
1 'polypeptide(L)'
;MESQVTTPVRVQKVLYPALAAGLVAAVINAVLFWIGSATGAVPADLIIPNAGQPLTIVPVIISSVLPALVAGLVFFLLIRFTRNPLRIFNWVAAIVLLLSFASPFSIPNVPVGMVVVLELMHVVVAGSVLIAFNKYVKR
;
A
#
# COMPACT_ATOMS: atom_id res chain seq x y z
N MET A 1 28.61 -31.68 -8.59
CA MET A 1 27.48 -31.11 -7.84
C MET A 1 27.96 -29.80 -7.23
N GLU A 2 28.14 -28.76 -8.05
CA GLU A 2 28.55 -27.43 -7.55
C GLU A 2 27.43 -26.81 -6.73
N SER A 3 27.80 -26.41 -5.52
CA SER A 3 26.98 -25.61 -4.62
C SER A 3 26.67 -24.28 -5.29
N GLN A 4 25.39 -24.09 -5.65
CA GLN A 4 24.83 -22.79 -5.98
C GLN A 4 25.00 -21.90 -4.74
N VAL A 5 26.09 -21.14 -4.69
CA VAL A 5 26.33 -20.08 -3.69
C VAL A 5 25.23 -19.05 -3.93
N THR A 6 24.13 -19.19 -3.20
CA THR A 6 23.02 -18.25 -3.24
C THR A 6 23.52 -16.95 -2.60
N THR A 7 23.87 -15.96 -3.42
CA THR A 7 24.16 -14.62 -2.91
C THR A 7 23.03 -14.18 -1.99
N PRO A 8 23.29 -13.87 -0.71
CA PRO A 8 22.24 -13.49 0.21
C PRO A 8 21.61 -12.20 -0.29
N VAL A 9 20.33 -12.25 -0.63
CA VAL A 9 19.56 -11.05 -0.99
C VAL A 9 19.60 -10.14 0.24
N ARG A 10 20.21 -8.97 0.09
CA ARG A 10 20.34 -8.02 1.21
C ARG A 10 19.00 -7.30 1.38
N VAL A 11 18.40 -7.40 2.56
CA VAL A 11 17.12 -6.75 2.92
C VAL A 11 17.04 -5.29 2.47
N GLN A 12 18.13 -4.53 2.63
CA GLN A 12 18.23 -3.12 2.23
C GLN A 12 17.90 -2.89 0.74
N LYS A 13 18.27 -3.82 -0.15
CA LYS A 13 17.98 -3.72 -1.59
C LYS A 13 16.49 -3.88 -1.91
N VAL A 14 15.73 -4.54 -1.04
CA VAL A 14 14.27 -4.74 -1.17
C VAL A 14 13.49 -3.64 -0.44
N LEU A 15 13.98 -3.18 0.71
CA LEU A 15 13.32 -2.12 1.47
C LEU A 15 13.44 -0.74 0.80
N TYR A 16 14.52 -0.47 0.08
CA TYR A 16 14.66 0.79 -0.65
C TYR A 16 13.54 1.02 -1.70
N PRO A 17 13.27 0.09 -2.64
CA PRO A 17 12.15 0.25 -3.57
C PRO A 17 10.79 0.23 -2.87
N ALA A 18 10.65 -0.48 -1.75
CA ALA A 18 9.42 -0.47 -0.94
C ALA A 18 9.16 0.92 -0.32
N LEU A 19 10.20 1.53 0.27
CA LEU A 19 10.13 2.87 0.83
C LEU A 19 9.86 3.91 -0.27
N ALA A 20 10.56 3.83 -1.41
CA ALA A 20 10.33 4.72 -2.54
C ALA A 20 8.88 4.62 -3.05
N ALA A 21 8.34 3.40 -3.17
CA ALA A 21 6.95 3.18 -3.54
C ALA A 21 5.97 3.76 -2.50
N GLY A 22 6.24 3.56 -1.21
CA GLY A 22 5.45 4.12 -0.12
C GLY A 22 5.43 5.65 -0.10
N LEU A 23 6.57 6.29 -0.37
CA LEU A 23 6.66 7.75 -0.46
C LEU A 23 5.91 8.30 -1.68
N VAL A 24 6.04 7.66 -2.84
CA VAL A 24 5.27 8.03 -4.04
C VAL A 24 3.76 7.89 -3.78
N ALA A 25 3.34 6.78 -3.18
CA ALA A 25 1.95 6.57 -2.80
C ALA A 25 1.46 7.62 -1.79
N ALA A 26 2.28 7.97 -0.79
CA ALA A 26 1.94 8.99 0.20
C ALA A 26 1.72 10.36 -0.44
N VAL A 27 2.56 10.75 -1.40
CA VAL A 27 2.40 12.02 -2.14
C VAL A 27 1.10 12.00 -2.94
N ILE A 28 0.83 10.94 -3.70
CA ILE A 28 -0.38 10.84 -4.52
C ILE A 28 -1.63 10.83 -3.62
N ASN A 29 -1.60 10.07 -2.52
CA ASN A 29 -2.71 10.01 -1.58
C ASN A 29 -2.93 11.33 -0.83
N ALA A 30 -1.87 12.08 -0.50
CA ALA A 30 -2.00 13.41 0.07
C ALA A 30 -2.71 14.37 -0.91
N VAL A 31 -2.40 14.28 -2.21
CA VAL A 31 -3.09 15.06 -3.25
C VAL A 31 -4.55 14.63 -3.39
N LEU A 32 -4.84 13.32 -3.43
CA LEU A 32 -6.22 12.80 -3.46
C LEU A 32 -7.04 13.23 -2.25
N PHE A 33 -6.43 13.19 -1.06
CA PHE A 33 -7.05 13.66 0.18
C PHE A 33 -7.42 15.14 0.06
N TRP A 34 -6.47 15.96 -0.39
CA TRP A 34 -6.70 17.40 -0.53
C TRP A 34 -7.80 17.72 -1.54
N ILE A 35 -7.85 17.02 -2.67
CA ILE A 35 -8.95 17.13 -3.65
C ILE A 35 -10.28 16.69 -3.05
N GLY A 36 -10.30 15.57 -2.32
CA GLY A 36 -11.49 15.06 -1.64
C GLY A 36 -12.03 16.04 -0.59
N SER A 37 -11.14 16.67 0.18
CA SER A 37 -11.51 17.71 1.14
C SER A 37 -12.02 18.98 0.44
N ALA A 38 -11.35 19.44 -0.62
CA ALA A 38 -11.73 20.65 -1.34
C ALA A 38 -13.08 20.54 -2.07
N THR A 39 -13.44 19.33 -2.51
CA THR A 39 -14.72 19.03 -3.18
C THR A 39 -15.85 18.68 -2.21
N GLY A 40 -15.58 18.59 -0.90
CA GLY A 40 -16.54 18.13 0.10
C GLY A 40 -16.82 16.63 0.07
N ALA A 41 -16.12 15.87 -0.78
CA ALA A 41 -16.25 14.41 -0.85
C ALA A 41 -15.73 13.73 0.42
N VAL A 42 -14.77 14.34 1.13
CA VAL A 42 -14.21 13.88 2.40
C VAL A 42 -14.51 14.93 3.49
N PRO A 43 -15.56 14.72 4.32
CA PRO A 43 -15.89 15.64 5.40
C PRO A 43 -14.81 15.66 6.48
N ALA A 44 -14.46 16.85 6.98
CA ALA A 44 -13.40 17.01 7.99
C ALA A 44 -13.83 16.54 9.40
N ASP A 45 -15.13 16.41 9.62
CA ASP A 45 -15.78 15.97 10.85
C ASP A 45 -16.02 14.45 10.90
N LEU A 46 -15.76 13.73 9.79
CA LEU A 46 -15.98 12.28 9.77
C LEU A 46 -14.88 11.56 10.57
N ILE A 47 -15.29 10.99 11.70
CA ILE A 47 -14.43 10.22 12.58
C ILE A 47 -14.26 8.81 12.02
N ILE A 48 -13.02 8.38 11.88
CA ILE A 48 -12.72 7.01 11.47
C ILE A 48 -13.02 6.09 12.65
N PRO A 49 -13.91 5.07 12.50
CA PRO A 49 -14.33 4.20 13.60
C PRO A 49 -13.18 3.54 14.36
N ASN A 50 -12.11 3.18 13.64
CA ASN A 50 -10.95 2.47 14.20
C ASN A 50 -9.90 3.40 14.83
N ALA A 51 -9.86 4.67 14.46
CA ALA A 51 -8.86 5.62 14.96
C ALA A 51 -9.42 6.56 16.04
N GLY A 52 -10.76 6.71 16.12
CA GLY A 52 -11.42 7.64 17.03
C GLY A 52 -11.03 9.10 16.80
N GLN A 53 -10.45 9.41 15.64
CA GLN A 53 -9.93 10.72 15.24
C GLN A 53 -10.38 11.02 13.81
N PRO A 54 -10.49 12.31 13.44
CA PRO A 54 -10.78 12.70 12.07
C PRO A 54 -9.67 12.26 11.10
N LEU A 55 -10.06 11.99 9.85
CA LEU A 55 -9.10 11.72 8.79
C LEU A 55 -8.29 13.00 8.49
N THR A 56 -7.00 12.98 8.83
CA THR A 56 -6.06 14.07 8.53
C THR A 56 -4.93 13.57 7.64
N ILE A 57 -4.09 14.50 7.18
CA ILE A 57 -2.98 14.17 6.28
C ILE A 57 -1.93 13.24 6.91
N VAL A 58 -1.74 13.31 8.24
CA VAL A 58 -0.74 12.49 8.95
C VAL A 58 -1.10 10.99 8.89
N PRO A 59 -2.31 10.55 9.27
CA PRO A 59 -2.79 9.20 9.02
C PRO A 59 -2.68 8.76 7.57
N VAL A 60 -2.96 9.63 6.59
CA VAL A 60 -2.86 9.29 5.16
C VAL A 60 -1.42 8.94 4.76
N ILE A 61 -0.44 9.73 5.22
CA ILE A 61 0.99 9.46 4.97
C ILE A 61 1.41 8.15 5.64
N ILE A 62 1.08 7.96 6.92
CA ILE A 62 1.45 6.74 7.66
C ILE A 62 0.85 5.50 7.00
N SER A 63 -0.44 5.54 6.66
CA SER A 63 -1.16 4.46 5.98
C SER A 63 -0.74 4.23 4.52
N SER A 64 0.10 5.10 3.96
CA SER A 64 0.69 4.89 2.63
C SER A 64 2.10 4.27 2.71
N VAL A 65 2.90 4.72 3.68
CA VAL A 65 4.30 4.27 3.83
C VAL A 65 4.39 2.95 4.58
N LEU A 66 3.67 2.81 5.70
CA LEU A 66 3.79 1.65 6.58
C LEU A 66 3.39 0.34 5.87
N PRO A 67 2.24 0.25 5.17
CA PRO A 67 1.90 -0.96 4.43
C PRO A 67 2.89 -1.28 3.31
N ALA A 68 3.47 -0.27 2.65
CA ALA A 68 4.48 -0.48 1.62
C ALA A 68 5.76 -1.12 2.20
N LEU A 69 6.20 -0.68 3.38
CA LEU A 69 7.34 -1.29 4.09
C LEU A 69 7.04 -2.73 4.52
N VAL A 70 5.84 -2.98 5.06
CA VAL A 70 5.39 -4.34 5.41
C VAL A 70 5.36 -5.22 4.17
N ALA A 71 4.85 -4.72 3.04
CA ALA A 71 4.86 -5.44 1.77
C ALA A 71 6.29 -5.74 1.29
N GLY A 72 7.23 -4.81 1.47
CA GLY A 72 8.65 -5.04 1.21
C GLY A 72 9.25 -6.16 2.07
N LEU A 73 8.89 -6.23 3.34
CA LEU A 73 9.31 -7.31 4.23
C LEU A 73 8.70 -8.66 3.81
N VAL A 74 7.41 -8.69 3.48
CA VAL A 74 6.73 -9.89 2.95
C VAL A 74 7.41 -10.36 1.66
N PHE A 75 7.69 -9.44 0.74
CA PHE A 75 8.36 -9.76 -0.51
C PHE A 75 9.78 -10.30 -0.28
N PHE A 76 10.53 -9.70 0.66
CA PHE A 76 11.85 -10.20 1.07
C PHE A 76 11.77 -11.65 1.59
N LEU A 77 10.80 -11.97 2.45
CA LEU A 77 10.60 -13.32 2.95
C LEU A 77 10.23 -14.29 1.81
N LEU A 78 9.36 -13.88 0.89
CA LEU A 78 9.01 -14.68 -0.27
C LEU A 78 10.23 -15.00 -1.14
N ILE A 79 11.13 -14.04 -1.37
CA ILE A 79 12.38 -14.29 -2.09
C ILE A 79 13.24 -15.33 -1.37
N ARG A 80 13.27 -15.31 -0.03
CA ARG A 80 14.11 -16.23 0.76
C ARG A 80 13.58 -17.66 0.80
N PHE A 81 12.27 -17.85 0.75
CA PHE A 81 11.60 -19.13 1.03
C PHE A 81 10.85 -19.74 -0.14
N THR A 82 10.63 -19.03 -1.24
CA THR A 82 9.79 -19.51 -2.35
C THR A 82 10.54 -19.51 -3.69
N ARG A 83 10.14 -20.41 -4.59
CA ARG A 83 10.71 -20.50 -5.95
C ARG A 83 10.19 -19.41 -6.89
N ASN A 84 8.99 -18.89 -6.64
CA ASN A 84 8.30 -17.92 -7.51
C ASN A 84 7.76 -16.71 -6.71
N PRO A 85 8.64 -15.91 -6.08
CA PRO A 85 8.25 -14.87 -5.13
C PRO A 85 7.35 -13.80 -5.73
N LEU A 86 7.62 -13.38 -6.97
CA LEU A 86 6.84 -12.35 -7.66
C LEU A 86 5.39 -12.78 -7.91
N ARG A 87 5.18 -14.02 -8.36
CA ARG A 87 3.83 -14.53 -8.67
C ARG A 87 3.00 -14.65 -7.40
N ILE A 88 3.60 -15.18 -6.32
CA ILE A 88 2.93 -15.30 -5.02
C ILE A 88 2.62 -13.91 -4.46
N PHE A 89 3.58 -13.00 -4.49
CA PHE A 89 3.39 -11.63 -4.03
C PHE A 89 2.26 -10.92 -4.77
N ASN A 90 2.20 -11.01 -6.09
CA ASN A 90 1.14 -10.38 -6.88
C ASN A 90 -0.25 -10.92 -6.50
N TRP A 91 -0.38 -12.23 -6.27
CA TRP A 91 -1.64 -12.82 -5.78
C TRP A 91 -2.01 -12.33 -4.39
N VAL A 92 -1.05 -12.34 -3.46
CA VAL A 92 -1.28 -11.85 -2.09
C VAL A 92 -1.68 -10.37 -2.10
N ALA A 93 -0.97 -9.54 -2.86
CA ALA A 93 -1.26 -8.11 -2.99
C ALA A 93 -2.65 -7.88 -3.61
N ALA A 94 -3.04 -8.65 -4.62
CA ALA A 94 -4.38 -8.57 -5.21
C ALA A 94 -5.47 -8.97 -4.21
N ILE A 95 -5.27 -10.05 -3.45
CA ILE A 95 -6.23 -10.47 -2.41
C ILE A 95 -6.34 -9.40 -1.32
N VAL A 96 -5.22 -8.88 -0.82
CA VAL A 96 -5.21 -7.83 0.21
C VAL A 96 -5.90 -6.56 -0.30
N LEU A 97 -5.68 -6.18 -1.57
CA LEU A 97 -6.37 -5.06 -2.18
C LEU A 97 -7.88 -5.28 -2.23
N LEU A 98 -8.34 -6.44 -2.70
CA LEU A 98 -9.76 -6.77 -2.74
C LEU A 98 -10.41 -6.80 -1.35
N LEU A 99 -9.69 -7.32 -0.35
CA LEU A 99 -10.15 -7.31 1.04
C LEU A 99 -10.19 -5.88 1.61
N SER A 100 -9.25 -5.02 1.21
CA SER A 100 -9.23 -3.62 1.66
C SER A 100 -10.45 -2.84 1.18
N PHE A 101 -11.04 -3.24 0.05
CA PHE A 101 -12.26 -2.61 -0.47
C PHE A 101 -13.48 -2.83 0.41
N ALA A 102 -13.46 -3.81 1.31
CA ALA A 102 -14.54 -3.99 2.27
C ALA A 102 -14.47 -2.95 3.41
N SER A 103 -13.32 -2.33 3.64
CA SER A 103 -13.09 -1.47 4.81
C SER A 103 -13.99 -0.24 4.83
N PRO A 104 -14.16 0.55 3.74
CA PRO A 104 -15.00 1.75 3.79
C PRO A 104 -16.49 1.44 3.96
N PHE A 105 -16.97 0.29 3.48
CA PHE A 105 -18.37 -0.14 3.67
C PHE A 105 -18.70 -0.51 5.13
N SER A 106 -17.70 -0.71 5.98
CA SER A 106 -17.89 -0.90 7.42
C SER A 106 -18.19 0.39 8.18
N ILE A 107 -18.00 1.56 7.55
CA ILE A 107 -18.20 2.87 8.18
C ILE A 107 -19.69 3.25 8.05
N PRO A 108 -20.44 3.39 9.15
CA PRO A 108 -21.85 3.79 9.10
C PRO A 108 -21.99 5.21 8.54
N ASN A 109 -22.99 5.44 7.67
CA ASN A 109 -23.32 6.75 7.11
C ASN A 109 -22.18 7.45 6.37
N VAL A 110 -21.23 6.70 5.81
CA VAL A 110 -20.12 7.28 5.05
C VAL A 110 -20.61 7.84 3.70
N PRO A 111 -20.22 9.07 3.32
CA PRO A 111 -20.54 9.61 2.00
C PRO A 111 -19.94 8.76 0.88
N VAL A 112 -20.68 8.56 -0.21
CA VAL A 112 -20.21 7.79 -1.38
C VAL A 112 -18.92 8.39 -1.96
N GLY A 113 -18.83 9.73 -2.00
CA GLY A 113 -17.61 10.42 -2.44
C GLY A 113 -16.37 10.06 -1.61
N MET A 114 -16.54 9.91 -0.30
CA MET A 114 -15.46 9.51 0.60
C MET A 114 -15.04 8.06 0.34
N VAL A 115 -15.99 7.15 0.14
CA VAL A 115 -15.70 5.75 -0.21
C VAL A 115 -14.85 5.71 -1.48
N VAL A 116 -15.27 6.39 -2.55
CA VAL A 116 -14.52 6.43 -3.81
C VAL A 116 -13.09 6.95 -3.61
N VAL A 117 -12.92 8.04 -2.85
CA VAL A 117 -11.58 8.61 -2.58
C VAL A 117 -10.71 7.64 -1.79
N LEU A 118 -11.25 7.00 -0.75
CA LEU A 118 -10.51 6.01 0.06
C LEU A 118 -10.10 4.79 -0.78
N GLU A 119 -11.00 4.26 -1.59
CA GLU A 119 -10.70 3.12 -2.47
C GLU A 119 -9.61 3.45 -3.49
N LEU A 120 -9.66 4.66 -4.07
CA LEU A 120 -8.60 5.14 -4.97
C LEU A 120 -7.24 5.18 -4.24
N MET A 121 -7.21 5.60 -2.97
CA MET A 121 -5.97 5.58 -2.20
C MET A 121 -5.41 4.18 -1.98
N HIS A 122 -6.27 3.18 -1.73
CA HIS A 122 -5.86 1.77 -1.63
C HIS A 122 -5.24 1.27 -2.94
N VAL A 123 -5.87 1.59 -4.08
CA VAL A 123 -5.37 1.25 -5.41
C VAL A 123 -4.00 1.90 -5.68
N VAL A 124 -3.82 3.17 -5.28
CA VAL A 124 -2.55 3.89 -5.43
C VAL A 124 -1.43 3.21 -4.64
N VAL A 125 -1.67 2.81 -3.39
CA VAL A 125 -0.66 2.10 -2.57
C VAL A 125 -0.30 0.75 -3.21
N ALA A 126 -1.31 -0.08 -3.49
CA ALA A 126 -1.08 -1.41 -4.06
C ALA A 126 -0.40 -1.32 -5.43
N GLY A 127 -0.86 -0.41 -6.30
CA GLY A 127 -0.28 -0.17 -7.62
C GLY A 127 1.17 0.29 -7.55
N SER A 128 1.50 1.23 -6.66
CA SER A 128 2.86 1.74 -6.48
C SER A 128 3.83 0.63 -6.06
N VAL A 129 3.43 -0.21 -5.11
CA VAL A 129 4.23 -1.33 -4.62
C VAL A 129 4.41 -2.40 -5.70
N LEU A 130 3.32 -2.78 -6.39
CA LEU A 130 3.37 -3.75 -7.49
C LEU A 130 4.31 -3.28 -8.61
N ILE A 131 4.21 -2.03 -9.03
CA ILE A 131 5.09 -1.47 -10.07
C ILE A 131 6.55 -1.52 -9.62
N ALA A 132 6.84 -1.11 -8.38
CA ALA A 132 8.20 -1.09 -7.86
C ALA A 132 8.84 -2.48 -7.82
N PHE A 133 8.13 -3.50 -7.32
CA PHE A 133 8.68 -4.86 -7.21
C PHE A 133 8.74 -5.58 -8.55
N ASN A 134 7.77 -5.38 -9.44
CA ASN A 134 7.86 -5.89 -10.81
C ASN A 134 9.05 -5.29 -11.58
N LYS A 135 9.35 -4.00 -11.38
CA LYS A 135 10.55 -3.36 -11.94
C LYS A 135 11.84 -3.88 -11.29
N TYR A 136 11.83 -4.12 -9.99
CA TYR A 136 12.99 -4.63 -9.25
C TYR A 136 13.44 -6.01 -9.74
N VAL A 137 12.50 -6.93 -10.00
CA VAL A 137 12.82 -8.30 -10.45
C VAL A 137 13.23 -8.37 -11.93
N LYS A 138 12.78 -7.42 -12.76
CA LYS A 138 13.15 -7.36 -14.19
C LYS A 138 14.54 -6.76 -14.44
N ARG A 139 15.20 -6.20 -13.42
CA ARG A 139 16.56 -5.65 -13.49
C ARG A 139 17.58 -6.69 -13.03
#